data_AF-A0A949PRL1-F1
#
_entry.id   AF-A0A949PRL1-F1
#
_cell.length_a   1.000
_cell.length_b   1.000
_cell.length_c   1.000
_cell.angle_alpha   90.00
_cell.angle_beta   90.00
_cell.angle_gamma   90.00
#
_symmetry.space_group_name_H-M   'P 1'
#
loop_
_entity.id
_entity.type
_entity.pdbx_description
1 polymer ?
#
loop_
_entity_poly.entity_id
_entity_poly.type
_entity_poly.pdbx_seq_one_letter_code
_entity_poly.pdbx_strand_id
1 'polypeptide(L)'
;HLIDILDPLQSYSAADFVRDATALIAAIRQRHAIPLLVGGTMLYFKALMDGLDDMPAADPATRARLDAEAAEHGWPAMHARLAAVDPATAARLAPNDSQRIQRALEVWATTGQPLSHFHQAKTRAASANPISAGAFFSLEPENRAWLHERIARRFDAMLEGGFLSEVQQLRARGDLHPDLPSMRCVGYRQAWEALDLAATSGLPSDQPDLPGLREKGIAATRQLAKRQITWLRSMPQRRRIACDAPEAEQQLVQAALALVPQAA
;
A
#
# COMPACT_ATOMS: atom_id res chain seq x y z
N HIS A 1 -1.45 -12.99 -12.16
CA HIS A 1 -2.32 -11.85 -12.56
C HIS A 1 -1.93 -10.62 -11.76
N LEU A 2 -2.16 -9.40 -12.28
CA LEU A 2 -1.85 -8.11 -11.62
C LEU A 2 -0.36 -7.92 -11.25
N ILE A 3 0.54 -8.45 -12.07
CA ILE A 3 2.00 -8.25 -12.01
C ILE A 3 2.41 -7.70 -13.37
N ASP A 4 3.29 -6.70 -13.38
CA ASP A 4 3.79 -6.02 -14.60
C ASP A 4 2.67 -5.49 -15.52
N ILE A 5 1.63 -4.91 -14.91
CA ILE A 5 0.46 -4.37 -15.63
C ILE A 5 0.52 -2.85 -15.86
N LEU A 6 1.52 -2.16 -15.29
CA LEU A 6 1.63 -0.70 -15.32
C LEU A 6 3.09 -0.25 -15.42
N ASP A 7 3.29 0.87 -16.10
CA ASP A 7 4.56 1.61 -16.06
C ASP A 7 4.71 2.33 -14.69
N PRO A 8 5.94 2.51 -14.17
CA PRO A 8 6.17 3.24 -12.92
C PRO A 8 5.66 4.69 -12.88
N LEU A 9 5.39 5.34 -14.01
CA LEU A 9 4.71 6.65 -14.08
C LEU A 9 3.23 6.57 -13.68
N GLN A 10 2.60 5.41 -13.89
CA GLN A 10 1.18 5.24 -13.70
C GLN A 10 0.87 4.98 -12.23
N SER A 11 -0.12 5.70 -11.71
CA SER A 11 -0.66 5.43 -10.38
C SER A 11 -1.66 4.28 -10.41
N TYR A 12 -1.70 3.49 -9.34
CA TYR A 12 -2.67 2.42 -9.15
C TYR A 12 -3.39 2.62 -7.83
N SER A 13 -4.72 2.57 -7.85
CA SER A 13 -5.55 2.83 -6.67
C SER A 13 -6.21 1.55 -6.14
N ALA A 14 -6.79 1.65 -4.94
CA ALA A 14 -7.64 0.60 -4.40
C ALA A 14 -8.88 0.34 -5.30
N ALA A 15 -9.41 1.37 -5.96
CA ALA A 15 -10.54 1.24 -6.88
C ALA A 15 -10.15 0.47 -8.14
N ASP A 16 -8.98 0.76 -8.71
CA ASP A 16 -8.43 0.01 -9.84
C ASP A 16 -8.23 -1.46 -9.47
N PHE A 17 -7.65 -1.71 -8.29
CA PHE A 17 -7.52 -3.07 -7.77
C PHE A 17 -8.86 -3.79 -7.64
N VAL A 18 -9.89 -3.15 -7.07
CA VAL A 18 -11.21 -3.78 -6.93
C VAL A 18 -11.81 -4.11 -8.30
N ARG A 19 -11.75 -3.19 -9.25
CA ARG A 19 -12.20 -3.41 -10.63
C ARG A 19 -11.49 -4.61 -11.25
N ASP A 20 -10.16 -4.59 -11.26
CA ASP A 20 -9.35 -5.58 -11.98
C ASP A 20 -9.40 -6.95 -11.30
N ALA A 21 -9.33 -6.99 -9.96
CA ALA A 21 -9.46 -8.23 -9.19
C ALA A 21 -10.85 -8.86 -9.34
N THR A 22 -11.92 -8.06 -9.35
CA THR A 22 -13.29 -8.57 -9.55
C THR A 22 -13.45 -9.23 -10.92
N ALA A 23 -12.96 -8.58 -11.97
CA ALA A 23 -12.97 -9.13 -13.33
C ALA A 23 -12.19 -10.45 -13.41
N LEU A 24 -11.01 -10.51 -12.80
CA LEU A 24 -10.17 -11.71 -12.76
C LEU A 24 -10.80 -12.84 -11.95
N ILE A 25 -11.40 -12.54 -10.80
CA ILE A 25 -12.14 -13.51 -9.97
C ILE A 25 -13.26 -14.15 -10.79
N ALA A 26 -14.04 -13.35 -11.53
CA ALA A 26 -15.09 -13.85 -12.40
C ALA A 26 -14.53 -14.74 -13.52
N ALA A 27 -13.49 -14.29 -14.23
CA ALA A 27 -12.87 -15.05 -15.30
C ALA A 27 -12.23 -16.37 -14.84
N ILE A 28 -11.63 -16.41 -13.64
CA ILE A 28 -11.07 -17.62 -13.05
C ILE A 28 -12.18 -18.61 -12.68
N ARG A 29 -13.26 -18.13 -12.05
CA ARG A 29 -14.43 -18.96 -11.69
C ARG A 29 -15.12 -19.56 -12.92
N GLN A 30 -15.21 -18.81 -14.02
CA GLN A 30 -15.75 -19.29 -15.30
C GLN A 30 -14.93 -20.47 -15.88
N ARG A 31 -13.65 -20.59 -15.51
CA ARG A 31 -12.79 -21.72 -15.87
C ARG A 31 -12.81 -22.86 -14.84
N HIS A 32 -13.79 -22.85 -13.93
CA HIS A 32 -13.90 -23.83 -12.84
C HIS A 32 -12.66 -23.90 -11.92
N ALA A 33 -11.89 -22.81 -11.83
CA ALA A 33 -10.74 -22.70 -10.95
C ALA A 33 -11.06 -21.83 -9.73
N ILE A 34 -10.26 -21.99 -8.66
CA ILE A 34 -10.40 -21.24 -7.42
C ILE A 34 -9.48 -20.01 -7.47
N PRO A 35 -10.02 -18.77 -7.42
CA PRO A 35 -9.20 -17.58 -7.31
C PRO A 35 -8.52 -17.52 -5.95
N LEU A 36 -7.19 -17.56 -5.93
CA LEU A 36 -6.37 -17.36 -4.73
C LEU A 36 -5.70 -15.99 -4.79
N LEU A 37 -6.10 -15.09 -3.88
CA LEU A 37 -5.52 -13.76 -3.76
C LEU A 37 -4.40 -13.79 -2.72
N VAL A 38 -3.20 -13.37 -3.11
CA VAL A 38 -2.01 -13.34 -2.24
C VAL A 38 -1.41 -11.94 -2.26
N GLY A 39 -1.14 -11.35 -1.09
CA GLY A 39 -0.50 -10.04 -1.02
C GLY A 39 -0.50 -9.42 0.38
N GLY A 40 0.24 -8.31 0.52
CA GLY A 40 0.41 -7.59 1.78
C GLY A 40 -0.29 -6.23 1.86
N THR A 41 -1.03 -5.82 0.82
CA THR A 41 -1.67 -4.50 0.74
C THR A 41 -3.07 -4.56 1.34
N MET A 42 -3.17 -4.50 2.67
CA MET A 42 -4.42 -4.72 3.40
C MET A 42 -5.55 -3.75 3.04
N LEU A 43 -5.21 -2.52 2.61
CA LEU A 43 -6.21 -1.56 2.10
C LEU A 43 -6.94 -2.11 0.86
N TYR A 44 -6.23 -2.81 -0.03
CA TYR A 44 -6.80 -3.37 -1.26
C TYR A 44 -7.74 -4.53 -0.94
N PHE A 45 -7.34 -5.41 -0.01
CA PHE A 45 -8.23 -6.46 0.50
C PHE A 45 -9.46 -5.88 1.19
N LYS A 46 -9.29 -4.83 2.01
CA LYS A 46 -10.42 -4.16 2.67
C LYS A 46 -11.39 -3.57 1.65
N ALA A 47 -10.88 -2.85 0.65
CA ALA A 47 -11.68 -2.29 -0.44
C ALA A 47 -12.45 -3.36 -1.23
N LEU A 48 -11.83 -4.51 -1.46
CA LEU A 48 -12.46 -5.63 -2.16
C LEU A 48 -13.52 -6.36 -1.31
N MET A 49 -13.31 -6.48 0.00
CA MET A 49 -14.25 -7.14 0.92
C MET A 49 -15.43 -6.26 1.31
N ASP A 50 -15.17 -5.00 1.65
CA ASP A 50 -16.13 -4.09 2.25
C ASP A 50 -16.75 -3.13 1.21
N GLY A 51 -16.23 -3.15 -0.02
CA GLY A 51 -16.52 -2.14 -1.02
C GLY A 51 -15.73 -0.85 -0.83
N LEU A 52 -15.89 0.07 -1.77
CA LEU A 52 -15.39 1.43 -1.69
C LEU A 52 -16.58 2.39 -1.66
N ASP A 53 -16.49 3.41 -0.81
CA ASP A 53 -17.39 4.55 -0.91
C ASP A 53 -17.22 5.17 -2.32
N ASP A 54 -18.34 5.58 -2.94
CA ASP A 54 -18.35 6.20 -4.28
C ASP A 54 -17.72 7.60 -4.21
N MET A 55 -16.38 7.62 -4.17
CA MET A 55 -15.57 8.80 -4.03
C MET A 55 -15.05 9.25 -5.40
N PRO A 56 -14.96 10.58 -5.64
CA PRO A 56 -14.42 11.10 -6.89
C PRO A 56 -12.98 10.62 -7.09
N ALA A 57 -12.59 10.39 -8.35
CA ALA A 57 -11.21 10.09 -8.70
C ALA A 57 -10.26 11.22 -8.24
N ALA A 58 -8.96 10.92 -8.16
CA ALA A 58 -7.96 11.95 -7.92
C ALA A 58 -7.91 12.91 -9.13
N ASP A 59 -7.84 14.21 -8.86
CA ASP A 59 -7.66 15.24 -9.90
C ASP A 59 -6.26 15.86 -9.79
N PRO A 60 -5.34 15.54 -10.73
CA PRO A 60 -3.98 16.05 -10.69
C PRO A 60 -3.89 17.58 -10.61
N ALA A 61 -4.79 18.31 -11.30
CA ALA A 61 -4.78 19.77 -11.30
C ALA A 61 -5.14 20.32 -9.91
N THR A 62 -6.19 19.76 -9.29
CA THR A 62 -6.56 20.11 -7.91
C THR A 62 -5.46 19.76 -6.91
N ARG A 63 -4.78 18.62 -7.05
CA ARG A 63 -3.66 18.26 -6.16
C ARG A 63 -2.49 19.22 -6.27
N ALA A 64 -2.07 19.53 -7.50
CA ALA A 64 -0.97 20.46 -7.73
C ALA A 64 -1.26 21.84 -7.12
N ARG A 65 -2.50 22.32 -7.23
CA ARG A 65 -2.94 23.56 -6.58
C ARG A 65 -2.87 23.46 -5.05
N LEU A 66 -3.38 22.38 -4.47
CA LEU A 66 -3.35 22.16 -3.02
C LEU A 66 -1.91 22.02 -2.49
N ASP A 67 -1.02 21.39 -3.25
CA ASP A 67 0.40 21.28 -2.90
C ASP A 67 1.10 22.65 -2.93
N ALA A 68 0.80 23.49 -3.92
CA ALA A 68 1.30 24.86 -3.98
C ALA A 68 0.83 25.70 -2.78
N GLU A 69 -0.46 25.62 -2.43
CA GLU A 69 -1.01 26.29 -1.24
C GLU A 69 -0.38 25.76 0.06
N ALA A 70 -0.17 24.45 0.16
CA ALA A 70 0.49 23.85 1.31
C ALA A 70 1.97 24.24 1.41
N ALA A 71 2.65 24.48 0.30
CA ALA A 71 4.02 24.98 0.29
C ALA A 71 4.11 26.43 0.79
N GLU A 72 3.10 27.25 0.50
CA GLU A 72 3.04 28.65 0.95
C GLU A 72 2.63 28.78 2.42
N HIS A 73 1.61 28.03 2.85
CA HIS A 73 0.97 28.21 4.17
C HIS A 73 1.29 27.11 5.18
N GLY A 74 1.79 25.95 4.72
CA GLY A 74 2.04 24.77 5.53
C GLY A 74 0.79 23.89 5.76
N TRP A 75 1.04 22.60 5.99
CA TRP A 75 -0.03 21.62 6.25
C TRP A 75 -0.91 21.91 7.48
N PRO A 76 -0.39 22.48 8.60
CA PRO A 76 -1.25 22.90 9.70
C PRO A 76 -2.30 23.95 9.30
N ALA A 77 -1.97 24.87 8.40
CA ALA A 77 -2.93 25.85 7.89
C ALA A 77 -3.98 25.18 6.98
N MET A 78 -3.54 24.23 6.15
CA MET A 78 -4.44 23.41 5.32
C MET A 78 -5.39 22.56 6.19
N HIS A 79 -4.91 22.04 7.34
CA HIS A 79 -5.75 21.36 8.31
C HIS A 79 -6.81 22.28 8.93
N ALA A 80 -6.44 23.52 9.28
CA ALA A 80 -7.41 24.50 9.77
C ALA A 80 -8.48 24.83 8.71
N ARG A 81 -8.09 24.94 7.43
CA ARG A 81 -9.05 25.05 6.32
C ARG A 81 -9.95 23.83 6.21
N LEU A 82 -9.39 22.62 6.34
CA LEU A 82 -10.18 21.40 6.38
C LEU A 82 -11.19 21.43 7.53
N ALA A 83 -10.81 21.92 8.71
CA ALA A 83 -11.71 22.02 9.86
C ALA A 83 -12.90 22.96 9.62
N ALA A 84 -12.77 23.94 8.72
CA ALA A 84 -13.88 24.82 8.35
C ALA A 84 -14.90 24.14 7.42
N VAL A 85 -14.47 23.21 6.57
CA VAL A 85 -15.33 22.55 5.55
C VAL A 85 -15.77 21.14 5.92
N ASP A 86 -14.95 20.42 6.68
CA ASP A 86 -15.21 19.06 7.17
C ASP A 86 -14.65 18.87 8.60
N PRO A 87 -15.34 19.42 9.62
CA PRO A 87 -14.89 19.35 11.01
C PRO A 87 -14.72 17.90 11.51
N ALA A 88 -15.58 17.00 11.05
CA ALA A 88 -15.59 15.60 11.46
C ALA A 88 -14.33 14.86 10.97
N THR A 89 -13.92 15.08 9.72
CA THR A 89 -12.66 14.54 9.21
C THR A 89 -11.47 15.22 9.86
N ALA A 90 -11.46 16.55 9.98
CA ALA A 90 -10.35 17.29 10.59
C ALA A 90 -10.03 16.83 12.03
N ALA A 91 -11.05 16.58 12.85
CA ALA A 91 -10.89 16.11 14.23
C ALA A 91 -10.19 14.74 14.34
N ARG A 92 -10.23 13.92 13.28
CA ARG A 92 -9.62 12.59 13.24
C ARG A 92 -8.20 12.59 12.66
N LEU A 93 -7.79 13.67 12.00
CA LEU A 93 -6.51 13.77 11.32
C LEU A 93 -5.54 14.61 12.15
N ALA A 94 -4.28 14.14 12.22
CA ALA A 94 -3.21 14.97 12.75
C ALA A 94 -2.95 16.15 11.79
N PRO A 95 -2.59 17.35 12.30
CA PRO A 95 -2.36 18.53 11.45
C PRO A 95 -1.28 18.37 10.37
N ASN A 96 -0.38 17.39 10.54
CA ASN A 96 0.70 17.09 9.61
C ASN A 96 0.42 15.84 8.74
N ASP A 97 -0.80 15.28 8.77
CA ASP A 97 -1.19 14.16 7.90
C ASP A 97 -1.50 14.67 6.47
N SER A 98 -0.45 15.14 5.79
CA SER A 98 -0.53 15.85 4.51
C SER A 98 -1.35 15.10 3.47
N GLN A 99 -1.12 13.80 3.34
CA GLN A 99 -1.81 12.95 2.37
C GLN A 99 -3.33 12.91 2.61
N ARG A 100 -3.76 12.73 3.86
CA ARG A 100 -5.20 12.64 4.17
C ARG A 100 -5.87 14.00 4.19
N ILE A 101 -5.17 15.05 4.61
CA ILE A 101 -5.66 16.44 4.53
C ILE A 101 -5.86 16.82 3.07
N GLN A 102 -4.86 16.61 2.21
CA GLN A 102 -4.96 16.88 0.78
C GLN A 102 -6.14 16.13 0.17
N ARG A 103 -6.30 14.83 0.46
CA ARG A 103 -7.40 14.04 -0.08
C ARG A 103 -8.77 14.58 0.35
N ALA A 104 -8.94 14.97 1.61
CA ALA A 104 -10.21 15.50 2.09
C ALA A 104 -10.54 16.86 1.44
N LEU A 105 -9.54 17.74 1.29
CA LEU A 105 -9.70 19.01 0.59
C LEU A 105 -9.90 18.85 -0.92
N GLU A 106 -9.27 17.85 -1.54
CA GLU A 106 -9.46 17.48 -2.96
C GLU A 106 -10.90 17.06 -3.22
N VAL A 107 -11.46 16.19 -2.38
CA VAL A 107 -12.85 15.73 -2.49
C VAL A 107 -13.82 16.91 -2.34
N TRP A 108 -13.58 17.78 -1.36
CA TRP A 108 -14.38 18.99 -1.18
C TRP A 108 -14.29 19.92 -2.39
N ALA A 109 -13.09 20.18 -2.90
CA ALA A 109 -12.89 21.09 -4.03
C ALA A 109 -13.54 20.57 -5.33
N THR A 110 -13.57 19.25 -5.53
CA THR A 110 -14.09 18.63 -6.75
C THR A 110 -15.60 18.45 -6.71
N THR A 111 -16.17 18.13 -5.54
CA THR A 111 -17.59 17.73 -5.43
C THR A 111 -18.46 18.75 -4.70
N GLY A 112 -17.86 19.68 -3.94
CA GLY A 112 -18.59 20.55 -3.02
C GLY A 112 -19.19 19.81 -1.82
N GLN A 113 -18.86 18.53 -1.61
CA GLN A 113 -19.30 17.72 -0.46
C GLN A 113 -18.10 17.29 0.38
N PRO A 114 -18.21 17.31 1.73
CA PRO A 114 -17.08 16.98 2.60
C PRO A 114 -16.80 15.47 2.53
N LEU A 115 -15.55 15.06 2.79
CA LEU A 115 -15.17 13.64 2.78
C LEU A 115 -16.02 12.82 3.77
N SER A 116 -16.37 13.41 4.91
CA SER A 116 -17.25 12.78 5.91
C SER A 116 -18.65 12.45 5.38
N HIS A 117 -19.14 13.11 4.33
CA HIS A 117 -20.43 12.80 3.68
C HIS A 117 -20.38 11.40 3.03
N PHE A 118 -19.31 11.10 2.30
CA PHE A 118 -19.14 9.83 1.60
C PHE A 118 -18.98 8.65 2.56
N HIS A 119 -18.35 8.88 3.72
CA HIS A 119 -18.19 7.84 4.75
C HIS A 119 -19.47 7.51 5.53
N GLN A 120 -20.49 8.40 5.50
CA GLN A 120 -21.79 8.17 6.13
C GLN A 120 -22.77 7.43 5.22
N ALA A 121 -22.55 7.45 3.91
CA ALA A 121 -23.34 6.74 2.91
C ALA A 121 -23.06 5.21 2.90
N LYS A 122 -22.99 4.59 4.09
CA LYS A 122 -22.80 3.15 4.33
C LYS A 122 -23.96 2.25 3.84
N THR A 123 -24.81 2.77 2.99
CA THR A 123 -26.01 2.08 2.55
C THR A 123 -26.10 2.10 1.02
N ARG A 124 -25.21 1.36 0.35
CA ARG A 124 -25.61 0.76 -0.93
C ARG A 124 -24.80 -0.47 -1.30
N ALA A 125 -25.59 -1.52 -1.54
CA ALA A 125 -25.26 -2.86 -1.98
C ALA A 125 -24.25 -3.59 -1.11
N ALA A 126 -24.76 -4.54 -0.32
CA ALA A 126 -24.04 -5.77 -0.03
C ALA A 126 -23.65 -6.43 -1.37
N SER A 127 -22.61 -5.94 -2.04
CA SER A 127 -21.89 -6.71 -3.03
C SER A 127 -21.37 -7.93 -2.28
N ALA A 128 -21.82 -9.12 -2.66
CA ALA A 128 -21.41 -10.36 -2.04
C ALA A 128 -19.89 -10.35 -1.86
N ASN A 129 -19.42 -10.37 -0.60
CA ASN A 129 -18.00 -10.40 -0.29
C ASN A 129 -17.36 -11.52 -1.14
N PRO A 130 -16.43 -11.19 -2.05
CA PRO A 130 -15.91 -12.18 -2.98
C PRO A 130 -15.07 -13.24 -2.29
N ILE A 131 -14.66 -12.99 -1.03
CA ILE A 131 -13.90 -13.89 -0.18
C ILE A 131 -14.87 -14.78 0.61
N SER A 132 -14.75 -16.08 0.44
CA SER A 132 -15.53 -17.06 1.19
C SER A 132 -15.33 -16.92 2.70
N ALA A 133 -16.39 -17.15 3.47
CA ALA A 133 -16.32 -17.13 4.93
C ALA A 133 -15.20 -18.07 5.43
N GLY A 134 -14.35 -17.57 6.32
CA GLY A 134 -13.21 -18.33 6.87
C GLY A 134 -12.02 -18.54 5.92
N ALA A 135 -12.07 -18.05 4.68
CA ALA A 135 -11.01 -18.21 3.68
C ALA A 135 -9.99 -17.05 3.65
N PHE A 136 -9.93 -16.25 4.72
CA PHE A 136 -8.94 -15.18 4.85
C PHE A 136 -7.85 -15.61 5.83
N PHE A 137 -6.65 -15.87 5.32
CA PHE A 137 -5.51 -16.35 6.11
C PHE A 137 -4.45 -15.26 6.26
N SER A 138 -3.81 -15.19 7.42
CA SER A 138 -2.67 -14.31 7.65
C SER A 138 -1.47 -15.08 8.19
N LEU A 139 -0.34 -14.92 7.52
CA LEU A 139 0.95 -15.44 7.95
C LEU A 139 1.64 -14.40 8.85
N GLU A 140 1.51 -14.55 10.16
CA GLU A 140 2.01 -13.59 11.16
C GLU A 140 3.02 -14.24 12.08
N PRO A 141 4.22 -13.68 12.25
CA PRO A 141 5.23 -14.26 13.13
C PRO A 141 4.84 -14.06 14.59
N GLU A 142 5.13 -15.05 15.44
CA GLU A 142 5.06 -14.89 16.90
C GLU A 142 6.26 -14.10 17.41
N ASN A 143 7.43 -14.38 16.85
CA ASN A 143 8.69 -13.75 17.21
C ASN A 143 9.01 -12.56 16.29
N ARG A 144 8.96 -11.34 16.85
CA ARG A 144 9.30 -10.12 16.11
C ARG A 144 10.78 -10.07 15.68
N ALA A 145 11.69 -10.62 16.48
CA ALA A 145 13.11 -10.66 16.14
C ALA A 145 13.36 -11.54 14.90
N TRP A 146 12.67 -12.68 14.82
CA TRP A 146 12.69 -13.57 13.64
C TRP A 146 12.30 -12.81 12.36
N LEU A 147 11.23 -12.01 12.42
CA LEU A 147 10.80 -11.20 11.28
C LEU A 147 11.84 -10.13 10.91
N HIS A 148 12.39 -9.44 11.91
CA HIS A 148 13.38 -8.38 11.69
C HIS A 148 14.67 -8.90 11.06
N GLU A 149 15.09 -10.12 11.44
CA GLU A 149 16.27 -10.79 10.88
C GLU A 149 16.03 -11.17 9.42
N ARG A 150 14.87 -11.76 9.10
CA ARG A 150 14.50 -12.08 7.72
C ARG A 150 14.35 -10.84 6.84
N ILE A 151 13.82 -9.74 7.38
CA ILE A 151 13.77 -8.46 6.67
C ILE A 151 15.19 -7.98 6.32
N ALA A 152 16.12 -8.06 7.28
CA ALA A 152 17.52 -7.67 7.05
C ALA A 152 18.16 -8.56 5.97
N ARG A 153 18.11 -9.88 6.14
CA ARG A 153 18.65 -10.84 5.17
C ARG A 153 18.08 -10.66 3.76
N ARG A 154 16.76 -10.42 3.65
CA ARG A 154 16.12 -10.17 2.36
C ARG A 154 16.59 -8.87 1.72
N PHE A 155 16.78 -7.81 2.51
CA PHE A 155 17.27 -6.53 1.98
C PHE A 155 18.72 -6.64 1.52
N ASP A 156 19.56 -7.36 2.27
CA ASP A 156 20.95 -7.64 1.90
C ASP A 156 21.01 -8.41 0.57
N ALA A 157 20.19 -9.46 0.44
CA ALA A 157 20.08 -10.22 -0.81
C ALA A 157 19.57 -9.36 -1.99
N MET A 158 18.70 -8.37 -1.76
CA MET A 158 18.29 -7.43 -2.80
C MET A 158 19.46 -6.56 -3.28
N LEU A 159 20.26 -6.03 -2.34
CA LEU A 159 21.45 -5.24 -2.68
C LEU A 159 22.47 -6.06 -3.49
N GLU A 160 22.77 -7.27 -3.02
CA GLU A 160 23.64 -8.22 -3.73
C GLU A 160 23.08 -8.61 -5.11
N GLY A 161 21.75 -8.69 -5.23
CA GLY A 161 21.03 -8.97 -6.48
C GLY A 161 20.92 -7.79 -7.46
N GLY A 162 21.60 -6.67 -7.22
CA GLY A 162 21.62 -5.53 -8.15
C GLY A 162 20.47 -4.55 -7.98
N PHE A 163 19.81 -4.52 -6.81
CA PHE A 163 18.72 -3.58 -6.54
C PHE A 163 19.12 -2.11 -6.75
N LEU A 164 20.33 -1.70 -6.37
CA LEU A 164 20.78 -0.32 -6.58
C LEU A 164 20.88 0.01 -8.09
N SER A 165 21.38 -0.92 -8.89
CA SER A 165 21.48 -0.77 -10.35
C SER A 165 20.10 -0.66 -11.00
N GLU A 166 19.11 -1.42 -10.52
CA GLU A 166 17.72 -1.30 -10.97
C GLU A 166 17.18 0.13 -10.73
N VAL A 167 17.42 0.69 -9.53
CA VAL A 167 16.97 2.06 -9.20
C VAL A 167 17.70 3.11 -10.06
N GLN A 168 18.98 2.91 -10.34
CA GLN A 168 19.73 3.79 -11.25
C GLN A 168 19.15 3.77 -12.67
N GLN A 169 18.79 2.60 -13.19
CA GLN A 169 18.15 2.47 -14.50
C GLN A 169 16.80 3.19 -14.54
N LEU A 170 16.00 3.06 -13.49
CA LEU A 170 14.74 3.79 -13.35
C LEU A 170 14.96 5.31 -13.33
N ARG A 171 15.96 5.80 -12.58
CA ARG A 171 16.34 7.22 -12.59
C ARG A 171 16.81 7.70 -13.95
N ALA A 172 17.57 6.87 -14.66
CA ALA A 172 18.14 7.20 -15.96
C ALA A 172 17.08 7.41 -17.06
N ARG A 173 15.84 6.93 -16.84
CA ARG A 173 14.71 7.25 -17.74
C ARG A 173 14.42 8.74 -17.82
N GLY A 174 14.68 9.51 -16.75
CA GLY A 174 14.52 10.96 -16.70
C GLY A 174 13.08 11.47 -16.54
N ASP A 175 12.08 10.59 -16.59
CA ASP A 175 10.65 10.90 -16.44
C ASP A 175 10.11 10.62 -15.02
N LEU A 176 10.83 9.81 -14.23
CA LEU A 176 10.45 9.46 -12.87
C LEU A 176 10.90 10.52 -11.86
N HIS A 177 10.09 10.75 -10.83
CA HIS A 177 10.42 11.65 -9.73
C HIS A 177 10.06 11.04 -8.36
N PRO A 178 10.70 11.49 -7.26
CA PRO A 178 10.59 10.90 -5.93
C PRO A 178 9.18 10.85 -5.31
N ASP A 179 8.23 11.63 -5.84
CA ASP A 179 6.87 11.71 -5.29
C ASP A 179 5.88 10.73 -5.93
N LEU A 180 6.28 10.05 -7.01
CA LEU A 180 5.49 8.99 -7.63
C LEU A 180 5.23 7.84 -6.64
N PRO A 181 4.03 7.23 -6.65
CA PRO A 181 3.73 6.08 -5.78
C PRO A 181 4.75 4.93 -5.92
N SER A 182 5.23 4.68 -7.14
CA SER A 182 6.27 3.69 -7.45
C SER A 182 7.61 4.02 -6.77
N MET A 183 8.06 5.27 -6.84
CA MET A 183 9.34 5.70 -6.23
C MET A 183 9.24 5.87 -4.72
N ARG A 184 8.02 5.98 -4.17
CA ARG A 184 7.76 5.98 -2.73
C ARG A 184 7.71 4.58 -2.12
N CYS A 185 7.84 3.52 -2.92
CA CYS A 185 7.95 2.15 -2.41
C CYS A 185 9.14 2.02 -1.46
N VAL A 186 8.97 1.19 -0.42
CA VAL A 186 10.05 0.87 0.53
C VAL A 186 11.20 0.21 -0.21
N GLY A 187 12.42 0.64 0.07
CA GLY A 187 13.61 0.32 -0.73
C GLY A 187 13.87 1.43 -1.75
N TYR A 188 12.98 1.59 -2.73
CA TYR A 188 13.16 2.56 -3.84
C TYR A 188 13.35 3.98 -3.33
N ARG A 189 12.51 4.43 -2.39
CA ARG A 189 12.62 5.76 -1.80
C ARG A 189 13.99 5.99 -1.14
N GLN A 190 14.47 4.99 -0.39
CA GLN A 190 15.73 5.07 0.33
C GLN A 190 16.92 5.04 -0.64
N ALA A 191 16.86 4.21 -1.69
CA ALA A 191 17.87 4.15 -2.73
C ALA A 191 17.93 5.45 -3.53
N TRP A 192 16.77 6.04 -3.85
CA TRP A 192 16.70 7.33 -4.53
C TRP A 192 17.36 8.44 -3.70
N GLU A 193 17.00 8.55 -2.42
CA GLU A 193 17.61 9.51 -1.48
C GLU A 193 19.12 9.30 -1.31
N ALA A 194 19.56 8.04 -1.23
CA ALA A 194 20.98 7.71 -1.11
C ALA A 194 21.78 8.12 -2.36
N LEU A 195 21.21 7.91 -3.55
CA LEU A 195 21.79 8.33 -4.83
C LEU A 195 21.83 9.86 -4.96
N ASP A 196 20.81 10.59 -4.49
CA ASP A 196 20.83 12.07 -4.45
C ASP A 196 21.92 12.59 -3.52
N LEU A 197 22.08 11.96 -2.35
CA LEU A 197 23.16 12.29 -1.42
C LEU A 197 24.54 12.00 -2.01
N ALA A 198 24.70 10.87 -2.70
CA ALA A 198 25.95 10.51 -3.36
C ALA A 198 26.33 11.53 -4.43
N ALA A 199 25.37 11.92 -5.29
CA ALA A 199 25.57 12.91 -6.33
C ALA A 199 25.96 14.29 -5.77
N THR A 200 25.28 14.75 -4.73
CA THR A 200 25.58 16.04 -4.08
C THR A 200 26.89 16.05 -3.29
N SER A 201 27.32 14.88 -2.80
CA SER A 201 28.57 14.71 -2.04
C SER A 201 29.77 14.35 -2.92
N GLY A 202 29.59 14.21 -4.24
CA GLY A 202 30.64 13.78 -5.17
C GLY A 202 31.09 12.32 -4.95
N LEU A 203 30.28 11.49 -4.30
CA LEU A 203 30.57 10.08 -4.08
C LEU A 203 30.20 9.25 -5.32
N PRO A 204 30.96 8.18 -5.63
CA PRO A 204 30.61 7.25 -6.69
C PRO A 204 29.24 6.61 -6.41
N SER A 205 28.33 6.69 -7.39
CA SER A 205 26.97 6.16 -7.26
C SER A 205 26.88 4.65 -7.49
N ASP A 206 27.93 4.04 -8.06
CA ASP A 206 28.03 2.62 -8.43
C ASP A 206 28.37 1.70 -7.25
N GLN A 207 28.64 2.26 -6.07
CA GLN A 207 28.92 1.46 -4.88
C GLN A 207 27.63 0.91 -4.25
N PRO A 208 27.54 -0.40 -3.98
CA PRO A 208 26.34 -1.01 -3.39
C PRO A 208 26.09 -0.55 -1.94
N ASP A 209 27.13 -0.07 -1.25
CA ASP A 209 27.06 0.39 0.14
C ASP A 209 26.97 1.92 0.23
N LEU A 210 25.96 2.50 -0.41
CA LEU A 210 25.71 3.93 -0.25
C LEU A 210 25.40 4.25 1.23
N PRO A 211 26.01 5.31 1.81
CA PRO A 211 25.90 5.60 3.23
C PRO A 211 24.45 5.62 3.75
N GLY A 212 24.17 4.70 4.68
CA GLY A 212 22.87 4.60 5.36
C GLY A 212 21.74 3.98 4.54
N LEU A 213 21.95 3.59 3.27
CA LEU A 213 20.92 2.95 2.44
C LEU A 213 20.39 1.68 3.10
N ARG A 214 21.31 0.79 3.49
CA ARG A 214 20.97 -0.48 4.14
C ARG A 214 20.15 -0.29 5.41
N GLU A 215 20.64 0.55 6.32
CA GLU A 215 19.97 0.80 7.61
C GLU A 215 18.57 1.40 7.40
N LYS A 216 18.45 2.45 6.58
CA LYS A 216 17.18 3.12 6.31
C LYS A 216 16.20 2.19 5.59
N GLY A 217 16.66 1.41 4.62
CA GLY A 217 15.84 0.44 3.88
C GLY A 217 15.27 -0.66 4.78
N ILE A 218 16.11 -1.22 5.65
CA ILE A 218 15.69 -2.20 6.66
C ILE A 218 14.70 -1.58 7.64
N ALA A 219 14.98 -0.39 8.16
CA ALA A 219 14.11 0.30 9.10
C ALA A 219 12.72 0.60 8.47
N ALA A 220 12.69 1.11 7.24
CA ALA A 220 11.47 1.37 6.50
C ALA A 220 10.65 0.08 6.26
N THR A 221 11.33 -1.03 5.93
CA THR A 221 10.69 -2.34 5.75
C THR A 221 10.10 -2.88 7.05
N ARG A 222 10.79 -2.71 8.18
CA ARG A 222 10.24 -3.06 9.52
C ARG A 222 9.00 -2.25 9.85
N GLN A 223 8.98 -0.95 9.54
CA GLN A 223 7.81 -0.11 9.76
C GLN A 223 6.64 -0.51 8.87
N LEU A 224 6.90 -0.86 7.60
CA LEU A 224 5.88 -1.40 6.70
C LEU A 224 5.28 -2.70 7.27
N ALA A 225 6.12 -3.66 7.64
CA ALA A 225 5.66 -4.94 8.20
C ALA A 225 4.86 -4.76 9.49
N LYS A 226 5.30 -3.85 10.38
CA LYS A 226 4.55 -3.46 11.58
C LYS A 226 3.15 -2.95 11.21
N ARG A 227 3.05 -2.02 10.26
CA ARG A 227 1.76 -1.46 9.80
C ARG A 227 0.86 -2.54 9.20
N GLN A 228 1.40 -3.47 8.41
CA GLN A 228 0.65 -4.59 7.84
C GLN A 228 0.06 -5.48 8.94
N ILE A 229 0.86 -5.84 9.95
CA ILE A 229 0.38 -6.62 11.11
C ILE A 229 -0.67 -5.83 11.92
N THR A 230 -0.47 -4.52 12.12
CA THR A 230 -1.48 -3.67 12.77
C THR A 230 -2.80 -3.66 11.99
N TRP A 231 -2.75 -3.58 10.66
CA TRP A 231 -3.93 -3.68 9.81
C TRP A 231 -4.63 -5.03 9.94
N LEU A 232 -3.89 -6.14 9.91
CA LEU A 232 -4.43 -7.49 10.07
C LEU A 232 -5.18 -7.63 11.39
N ARG A 233 -4.71 -7.03 12.49
CA ARG A 233 -5.40 -7.05 13.79
C ARG A 233 -6.81 -6.45 13.75
N SER A 234 -7.08 -5.54 12.81
CA SER A 234 -8.41 -4.95 12.59
C SER A 234 -9.33 -5.80 11.70
N MET A 235 -8.86 -6.95 11.20
CA MET A 235 -9.61 -7.91 10.38
C MET A 235 -9.94 -9.15 11.22
N PRO A 236 -11.07 -9.16 11.96
CA PRO A 236 -11.44 -10.25 12.87
C PRO A 236 -11.74 -11.57 12.14
N GLN A 237 -12.10 -11.52 10.86
CA GLN A 237 -12.37 -12.69 10.03
C GLN A 237 -11.12 -13.49 9.63
N ARG A 238 -9.91 -13.02 9.99
CA ARG A 238 -8.67 -13.67 9.60
C ARG A 238 -8.36 -14.90 10.45
N ARG A 239 -7.90 -15.96 9.80
CA ARG A 239 -7.29 -17.12 10.42
C ARG A 239 -5.78 -16.90 10.44
N ARG A 240 -5.26 -16.56 11.62
CA ARG A 240 -3.82 -16.38 11.83
C ARG A 240 -3.10 -17.73 11.82
N ILE A 241 -1.98 -17.78 11.12
CA ILE A 241 -1.03 -18.89 11.10
C ILE A 241 0.34 -18.31 11.49
N ALA A 242 0.99 -18.94 12.47
CA ALA A 242 2.32 -18.56 12.92
C ALA A 242 3.34 -18.90 11.81
N CYS A 243 3.85 -17.90 11.10
CA CYS A 243 4.72 -18.15 9.93
C CYS A 243 6.16 -18.51 10.27
N ASP A 244 6.51 -18.42 11.56
CA ASP A 244 7.76 -18.87 12.16
C ASP A 244 7.70 -20.29 12.74
N ALA A 245 6.54 -20.96 12.66
CA ALA A 245 6.41 -22.38 12.99
C ALA A 245 6.95 -23.27 11.86
N PRO A 246 7.64 -24.40 12.16
CA PRO A 246 8.14 -25.33 11.14
C PRO A 246 7.05 -25.88 10.21
N GLU A 247 5.84 -26.09 10.75
CA GLU A 247 4.69 -26.66 10.04
C GLU A 247 3.76 -25.59 9.44
N ALA A 248 4.15 -24.31 9.41
CA ALA A 248 3.28 -23.21 8.98
C ALA A 248 2.67 -23.43 7.59
N GLU A 249 3.47 -23.93 6.65
CA GLU A 249 3.00 -24.25 5.29
C GLU A 249 1.96 -25.37 5.31
N GLN A 250 2.25 -26.48 6.00
CA GLN A 250 1.34 -27.62 6.12
C GLN A 250 0.03 -27.21 6.77
N GLN A 251 0.09 -26.40 7.84
CA GLN A 251 -1.08 -25.85 8.51
C GLN A 251 -1.92 -24.98 7.57
N LEU A 252 -1.30 -24.10 6.78
CA LEU A 252 -1.99 -23.27 5.80
C LEU A 252 -2.67 -24.12 4.73
N VAL A 253 -1.95 -25.08 4.15
CA VAL A 253 -2.47 -25.95 3.09
C VAL A 253 -3.65 -26.78 3.61
N GLN A 254 -3.51 -27.44 4.77
CA GLN A 254 -4.60 -28.20 5.38
C GLN A 254 -5.82 -27.30 5.68
N ALA A 255 -5.59 -26.13 6.25
CA ALA A 255 -6.64 -25.18 6.60
C ALA A 255 -7.38 -24.62 5.37
N ALA A 256 -6.67 -24.43 4.25
CA ALA A 256 -7.24 -23.98 2.99
C ALA A 256 -7.99 -25.11 2.27
N LEU A 257 -7.44 -26.32 2.21
CA LEU A 257 -8.10 -27.49 1.60
C LEU A 257 -9.40 -27.86 2.30
N ALA A 258 -9.49 -27.66 3.62
CA ALA A 258 -10.75 -27.86 4.37
C ALA A 258 -11.89 -26.91 3.94
N LEU A 259 -11.58 -25.82 3.22
CA LEU A 259 -12.57 -24.86 2.70
C LEU A 259 -12.89 -25.07 1.22
N VAL A 260 -12.08 -25.87 0.53
CA VAL A 260 -12.32 -26.22 -0.87
C VAL A 260 -13.37 -27.33 -0.86
N PRO A 261 -14.54 -27.15 -1.52
CA PRO A 261 -15.48 -28.24 -1.69
C PRO A 261 -14.75 -29.42 -2.31
N GLN A 262 -14.78 -30.58 -1.66
CA GLN A 262 -14.29 -31.80 -2.28
C GLN A 262 -15.11 -32.02 -3.55
N ALA A 263 -14.44 -32.14 -4.69
CA ALA A 263 -15.11 -32.46 -5.95
C ALA A 263 -15.86 -33.78 -5.75
N ALA A 264 -17.18 -33.76 -6.00
CA ALA A 264 -17.99 -34.96 -6.15
C ALA A 264 -17.75 -35.58 -7.53
#